data_AF-S4P4K9-F1
#
_entry.id   AF-S4P4K9-F1
#
_cell.length_a   1.000
_cell.length_b   1.000
_cell.length_c   1.000
_cell.angle_alpha   90.00
_cell.angle_beta   90.00
_cell.angle_gamma   90.00
#
_symmetry.space_group_name_H-M   'P 1'
#
loop_
_entity.id
_entity.type
_entity.pdbx_description
1 polymer ?
#
loop_
_entity_poly.entity_id
_entity_poly.type
_entity_poly.pdbx_seq_one_letter_code
_entity_poly.pdbx_strand_id
1 'polypeptide(L)'
;MARILKLEDDEREFAKLLEQARSSLENKLWNGSFYRFDTKPSNRDVVMADQLAGHWFLRASGWTDQVFPEENVKKALNTIYENNVMRFLNGRMGAVNGFVRGARGHVDTTALQSEEVWTGVTYGLAAVMIYEGMHEQAFVTAGGLHNTLMKMGLAFETPEALYENGNHRSVAYMRPLAIWSMYQAILARPCPPAPVNNGQPHLANES
;
A
#
# COMPACT_ATOMS: atom_id res chain seq x y z
N MET A 1 -17.15 -7.53 13.98
CA MET A 1 -17.33 -8.78 14.77
C MET A 1 -18.33 -8.61 15.91
N ALA A 2 -18.11 -7.69 16.86
CA ALA A 2 -19.04 -7.44 17.98
C ALA A 2 -20.51 -7.28 17.56
N ARG A 3 -20.78 -6.48 16.51
CA ARG A 3 -22.11 -6.35 15.90
C ARG A 3 -22.70 -7.68 15.42
N ILE A 4 -21.91 -8.54 14.77
CA ILE A 4 -22.35 -9.85 14.26
C ILE A 4 -22.69 -10.78 15.42
N LEU A 5 -21.89 -10.74 16.49
CA LEU A 5 -22.07 -11.55 17.69
C LEU A 5 -23.08 -10.95 18.68
N LYS A 6 -23.66 -9.78 18.37
CA LYS A 6 -24.59 -9.04 19.24
C LYS A 6 -24.02 -8.69 20.61
N LEU A 7 -22.74 -8.34 20.65
CA LEU A 7 -22.04 -7.87 21.85
C LEU A 7 -22.08 -6.34 21.86
N GLU A 8 -23.16 -5.76 22.39
CA GLU A 8 -23.43 -4.32 22.29
C GLU A 8 -22.44 -3.45 23.08
N ASP A 9 -21.98 -3.93 24.24
CA ASP A 9 -21.02 -3.22 25.08
C ASP A 9 -19.66 -3.11 24.37
N ASP A 10 -19.18 -4.22 23.82
CA ASP A 10 -17.96 -4.29 23.01
C ASP A 10 -18.08 -3.41 21.75
N GLU A 11 -19.22 -3.41 21.06
CA GLU A 11 -19.43 -2.57 19.88
C GLU A 11 -19.30 -1.08 20.24
N ARG A 12 -19.92 -0.63 21.35
CA ARG A 12 -19.82 0.77 21.80
C ARG A 12 -18.39 1.12 22.21
N GLU A 13 -17.70 0.23 22.90
CA GLU A 13 -16.31 0.44 23.32
C GLU A 13 -15.38 0.57 22.10
N PHE A 14 -15.45 -0.38 21.16
CA PHE A 14 -14.61 -0.37 19.96
C PHE A 14 -14.90 0.82 19.04
N ALA A 15 -16.18 1.22 18.89
CA ALA A 15 -16.54 2.41 18.12
C ALA A 15 -15.93 3.68 18.73
N LYS A 16 -15.98 3.81 20.06
CA LYS A 16 -15.37 4.94 20.77
C LYS A 16 -13.84 4.97 20.59
N LEU A 17 -13.18 3.82 20.72
CA LEU A 17 -11.73 3.71 20.53
C LEU A 17 -11.33 4.04 19.09
N LEU A 18 -12.10 3.57 18.10
CA LEU A 18 -11.85 3.86 16.69
C LEU A 18 -11.90 5.36 16.40
N GLU A 19 -12.91 6.07 16.91
CA GLU A 19 -13.04 7.50 16.67
C GLU A 19 -11.89 8.30 17.30
N GLN A 20 -11.49 7.94 18.53
CA GLN A 20 -10.34 8.55 19.20
C GLN A 20 -9.03 8.27 18.45
N ALA A 21 -8.83 7.03 18.00
CA ALA A 21 -7.64 6.62 17.26
C ALA A 21 -7.54 7.33 15.91
N ARG A 22 -8.65 7.41 15.17
CA ARG A 22 -8.75 8.11 13.88
C ARG A 22 -8.34 9.58 14.01
N SER A 23 -8.94 10.29 14.97
CA SER A 23 -8.60 11.69 15.25
C SER A 23 -7.14 11.86 15.67
N SER A 24 -6.62 10.99 16.54
CA SER A 24 -5.21 11.06 16.97
C SER A 24 -4.24 10.79 15.81
N LEU A 25 -4.50 9.79 14.97
CA LEU A 25 -3.64 9.42 13.85
C LEU A 25 -3.57 10.56 12.82
N GLU A 26 -4.73 11.07 12.43
CA GLU A 26 -4.85 12.16 11.45
C GLU A 26 -4.13 13.42 11.94
N ASN A 27 -4.42 13.87 13.17
CA ASN A 27 -3.83 15.10 13.72
C ASN A 27 -2.31 15.01 13.92
N LYS A 28 -1.78 13.83 14.23
CA LYS A 28 -0.36 13.66 14.57
C LYS A 28 0.51 13.33 13.37
N LEU A 29 -0.01 12.54 12.42
CA LEU A 29 0.81 11.95 11.36
C LEU A 29 0.48 12.47 9.97
N TRP A 30 -0.74 12.90 9.68
CA TRP A 30 -1.06 13.44 8.35
C TRP A 30 -0.34 14.78 8.14
N ASN A 31 0.40 14.90 7.04
CA ASN A 31 1.14 16.12 6.70
C ASN A 31 0.61 16.84 5.45
N GLY A 32 -0.52 16.40 4.90
CA GLY A 32 -1.10 16.92 3.66
C GLY A 32 -0.72 16.16 2.39
N SER A 33 0.29 15.28 2.45
CA SER A 33 0.72 14.42 1.33
C SER A 33 0.78 12.94 1.70
N PHE A 34 1.28 12.62 2.88
CA PHE A 34 1.44 11.25 3.39
C PHE A 34 1.36 11.23 4.93
N TYR A 35 1.28 10.04 5.52
CA TYR A 35 1.36 9.85 6.96
C TYR A 35 2.84 9.71 7.36
N ARG A 36 3.30 10.60 8.25
CA ARG A 36 4.66 10.57 8.82
C ARG A 36 4.95 9.21 9.44
N PHE A 37 6.21 8.77 9.34
CA PHE A 37 6.67 7.51 9.94
C PHE A 37 6.33 7.41 11.43
N ASP A 38 6.58 8.47 12.20
CA ASP A 38 6.21 8.60 13.59
C ASP A 38 6.05 10.08 13.99
N THR A 39 5.92 10.36 15.29
CA THR A 39 5.80 11.72 15.83
C THR A 39 7.16 12.40 16.08
N LYS A 40 8.29 11.76 15.78
CA LYS A 40 9.62 12.34 16.02
C LYS A 40 9.93 13.39 14.95
N PRO A 41 10.36 14.60 15.35
CA PRO A 41 10.68 15.65 14.39
C PRO A 41 11.76 15.29 13.35
N SER A 42 12.67 14.36 13.67
CA SER A 42 13.73 13.87 12.78
C SER A 42 13.19 13.03 11.61
N ASN A 43 12.02 12.40 11.78
CA ASN A 43 11.46 11.47 10.81
C ASN A 43 10.34 12.11 9.97
N ARG A 44 10.15 13.43 10.08
CA ARG A 44 9.01 14.15 9.50
C ARG A 44 8.88 14.01 7.98
N ASP A 45 10.01 13.79 7.31
CA ASP A 45 10.12 13.70 5.85
C ASP A 45 10.34 12.26 5.37
N VAL A 46 10.34 11.27 6.28
CA VAL A 46 10.51 9.86 5.94
C VAL A 46 9.17 9.29 5.48
N VAL A 47 9.12 8.85 4.23
CA VAL A 47 8.00 8.11 3.64
C VAL A 47 8.25 6.63 3.87
N MET A 48 7.40 6.01 4.68
CA MET A 48 7.42 4.56 4.90
C MET A 48 6.57 3.85 3.84
N ALA A 49 7.11 2.81 3.21
CA ALA A 49 6.39 2.02 2.21
C ALA A 49 5.11 1.38 2.76
N ASP A 50 5.12 0.97 4.04
CA ASP A 50 4.02 0.25 4.69
C ASP A 50 3.13 1.14 5.59
N GLN A 51 3.18 2.46 5.41
CA GLN A 51 2.44 3.41 6.28
C GLN A 51 0.91 3.22 6.27
N LEU A 52 0.38 2.50 5.27
CA LEU A 52 -1.05 2.19 5.12
C LEU A 52 -1.37 0.69 5.31
N ALA A 53 -0.54 -0.07 6.01
CA ALA A 53 -0.80 -1.49 6.31
C ALA A 53 -2.19 -1.72 6.95
N GLY A 54 -2.65 -0.82 7.83
CA GLY A 54 -4.00 -0.91 8.40
C GLY A 54 -5.10 -0.80 7.33
N HIS A 55 -4.94 0.13 6.39
CA HIS A 55 -5.88 0.31 5.28
C HIS A 55 -5.90 -0.89 4.34
N TRP A 56 -4.74 -1.52 4.11
CA TRP A 56 -4.65 -2.79 3.40
C TRP A 56 -5.54 -3.86 4.02
N PHE A 57 -5.41 -4.08 5.31
CA PHE A 57 -6.18 -5.10 6.02
C PHE A 57 -7.68 -4.83 6.01
N LEU A 58 -8.10 -3.57 6.06
CA LEU A 58 -9.50 -3.20 5.90
C LEU A 58 -10.04 -3.66 4.54
N ARG A 59 -9.35 -3.30 3.44
CA ARG A 59 -9.75 -3.70 2.08
C ARG A 59 -9.71 -5.21 1.89
N ALA A 60 -8.66 -5.87 2.37
CA ALA A 60 -8.54 -7.33 2.31
C ALA A 60 -9.62 -8.06 3.12
N SER A 61 -10.17 -7.42 4.16
CA SER A 61 -11.29 -7.97 4.95
C SER A 61 -12.67 -7.67 4.35
N GLY A 62 -12.73 -7.06 3.15
CA GLY A 62 -13.99 -6.63 2.53
C GLY A 62 -14.61 -5.41 3.21
N TRP A 63 -13.85 -4.69 4.04
CA TRP A 63 -14.34 -3.50 4.74
C TRP A 63 -14.30 -2.29 3.83
N THR A 64 -15.49 -1.76 3.52
CA THR A 64 -15.64 -0.60 2.63
C THR A 64 -15.75 0.73 3.37
N ASP A 65 -16.12 0.71 4.67
CA ASP A 65 -16.34 1.96 5.41
C ASP A 65 -15.06 2.78 5.56
N GLN A 66 -15.25 4.10 5.57
CA GLN A 66 -14.17 5.06 5.57
C GLN A 66 -13.52 5.19 6.95
N VAL A 67 -12.43 4.47 7.18
CA VAL A 67 -11.56 4.67 8.36
C VAL A 67 -10.53 5.77 8.13
N PHE A 68 -9.97 5.82 6.92
CA PHE A 68 -9.05 6.86 6.45
C PHE A 68 -9.76 7.75 5.42
N PRO A 69 -9.51 9.08 5.37
CA PRO A 69 -10.00 9.91 4.28
C PRO A 69 -9.51 9.38 2.92
N GLU A 70 -10.40 9.23 1.93
CA GLU A 70 -10.05 8.57 0.65
C GLU A 70 -8.97 9.35 -0.11
N GLU A 71 -9.07 10.67 -0.09
CA GLU A 71 -8.08 11.56 -0.71
C GLU A 71 -6.71 11.47 -0.04
N ASN A 72 -6.67 11.20 1.27
CA ASN A 72 -5.40 11.00 1.97
C ASN A 72 -4.76 9.66 1.58
N VAL A 73 -5.57 8.60 1.46
CA VAL A 73 -5.10 7.29 0.99
C VAL A 73 -4.49 7.41 -0.41
N LYS A 74 -5.21 8.01 -1.37
CA LYS A 74 -4.72 8.21 -2.74
C LYS A 74 -3.43 9.03 -2.78
N LYS A 75 -3.36 10.13 -2.02
CA LYS A 75 -2.15 10.97 -1.96
C LYS A 75 -0.96 10.25 -1.32
N ALA A 76 -1.19 9.49 -0.26
CA ALA A 76 -0.15 8.72 0.40
C ALA A 76 0.39 7.62 -0.53
N LEU A 77 -0.48 6.86 -1.20
CA LEU A 77 -0.06 5.82 -2.15
C LEU A 77 0.72 6.40 -3.34
N ASN A 78 0.28 7.53 -3.91
CA ASN A 78 1.06 8.21 -4.94
C ASN A 78 2.42 8.68 -4.40
N THR A 79 2.46 9.23 -3.18
CA THR A 79 3.72 9.65 -2.55
C THR A 79 4.68 8.46 -2.36
N ILE A 80 4.18 7.31 -1.91
CA ILE A 80 4.96 6.08 -1.75
C ILE A 80 5.47 5.61 -3.12
N TYR A 81 4.61 5.54 -4.13
CA TYR A 81 5.00 5.12 -5.48
C TYR A 81 6.09 6.02 -6.06
N GLU A 82 5.92 7.34 -5.99
CA GLU A 82 6.91 8.28 -6.50
C GLU A 82 8.27 8.16 -5.79
N ASN A 83 8.28 8.00 -4.46
CA ASN A 83 9.51 8.07 -3.67
C ASN A 83 10.13 6.70 -3.43
N ASN A 84 9.39 5.76 -2.86
CA ASN A 84 9.89 4.46 -2.46
C ASN A 84 10.05 3.49 -3.64
N VAL A 85 9.35 3.73 -4.76
CA VAL A 85 9.43 2.87 -5.96
C VAL A 85 10.16 3.58 -7.09
N MET A 86 9.62 4.69 -7.61
CA MET A 86 10.16 5.30 -8.82
C MET A 86 11.50 5.99 -8.62
N ARG A 87 11.73 6.65 -7.47
CA ARG A 87 13.05 7.22 -7.16
C ARG A 87 14.05 6.17 -6.65
N PHE A 88 13.59 4.97 -6.33
CA PHE A 88 14.45 3.84 -5.97
C PHE A 88 14.67 2.92 -7.17
N LEU A 89 15.85 3.02 -7.80
CA LEU A 89 16.22 2.20 -8.96
C LEU A 89 15.18 2.24 -10.12
N ASN A 90 14.45 3.34 -10.31
CA ASN A 90 13.41 3.50 -11.33
C ASN A 90 12.34 2.39 -11.27
N GLY A 91 11.94 1.98 -10.07
CA GLY A 91 10.93 0.95 -9.85
C GLY A 91 11.37 -0.47 -10.23
N ARG A 92 12.66 -0.71 -10.46
CA ARG A 92 13.15 -2.01 -10.96
C ARG A 92 13.34 -3.07 -9.87
N MET A 93 13.14 -2.77 -8.59
CA MET A 93 13.44 -3.70 -7.49
C MET A 93 12.30 -3.84 -6.45
N GLY A 94 11.23 -3.06 -6.54
CA GLY A 94 10.17 -3.00 -5.54
C GLY A 94 10.17 -1.67 -4.78
N ALA A 95 9.63 -1.66 -3.56
CA ALA A 95 9.56 -0.47 -2.72
C ALA A 95 10.61 -0.53 -1.59
N VAL A 96 11.53 0.44 -1.55
CA VAL A 96 12.44 0.58 -0.41
C VAL A 96 11.65 1.03 0.83
N ASN A 97 11.97 0.50 2.00
CA ASN A 97 11.15 0.67 3.20
C ASN A 97 11.04 2.13 3.64
N GLY A 98 12.16 2.87 3.65
CA GLY A 98 12.21 4.28 4.02
C GLY A 98 12.81 5.14 2.92
N PHE A 99 12.13 6.25 2.60
CA PHE A 99 12.64 7.26 1.68
C PHE A 99 12.51 8.66 2.28
N VAL A 100 13.62 9.39 2.40
CA VAL A 100 13.63 10.77 2.90
C VAL A 100 13.26 11.71 1.76
N ARG A 101 12.14 12.43 1.89
CA ARG A 101 11.73 13.47 0.94
C ARG A 101 12.52 14.76 1.10
N GLY A 102 12.53 15.56 0.04
CA GLY A 102 13.19 16.86 -0.03
C GLY A 102 13.98 17.05 -1.33
N ALA A 103 14.64 18.21 -1.45
CA ALA A 103 15.41 18.58 -2.64
C ALA A 103 16.52 17.56 -2.99
N ARG A 104 17.08 16.90 -1.97
CA ARG A 104 18.05 15.80 -2.09
C ARG A 104 17.46 14.50 -1.56
N GLY A 105 16.26 14.16 -2.03
CA GLY A 105 15.60 12.93 -1.58
C GLY A 105 16.45 11.68 -1.85
N HIS A 106 16.51 10.78 -0.87
CA HIS A 106 17.39 9.62 -0.84
C HIS A 106 16.75 8.50 0.01
N VAL A 107 17.28 7.28 -0.13
CA VAL A 107 16.94 6.16 0.76
C VAL A 107 17.28 6.55 2.20
N ASP A 108 16.39 6.24 3.13
CA ASP A 108 16.66 6.47 4.54
C ASP A 108 17.71 5.48 5.06
N THR A 109 18.86 5.98 5.52
CA THR A 109 19.98 5.19 6.05
C THR A 109 20.07 5.27 7.58
N THR A 110 19.01 5.68 8.26
CA THR A 110 19.00 5.77 9.73
C THR A 110 18.89 4.41 10.42
N ALA A 111 18.38 3.40 9.71
CA ALA A 111 18.32 2.02 10.18
C ALA A 111 18.63 1.04 9.04
N LEU A 112 19.19 -0.12 9.38
CA LEU A 112 19.46 -1.17 8.40
C LEU A 112 18.19 -1.58 7.64
N GLN A 113 17.04 -1.60 8.32
CA GLN A 113 15.77 -1.97 7.72
C GLN A 113 15.20 -0.90 6.80
N SER A 114 15.52 0.39 7.01
CA SER A 114 14.97 1.46 6.16
C SER A 114 15.57 1.44 4.76
N GLU A 115 16.79 0.90 4.62
CA GLU A 115 17.51 0.72 3.35
C GLU A 115 17.06 -0.51 2.55
N GLU A 116 16.29 -1.41 3.17
CA GLU A 116 15.86 -2.67 2.57
C GLU A 116 14.59 -2.51 1.73
N VAL A 117 14.47 -3.31 0.68
CA VAL A 117 13.19 -3.66 0.07
C VAL A 117 12.70 -4.94 0.71
N TRP A 118 11.62 -4.87 1.48
CA TRP A 118 10.96 -6.07 1.98
C TRP A 118 10.01 -6.64 0.94
N THR A 119 10.21 -7.90 0.58
CA THR A 119 9.50 -8.57 -0.52
C THR A 119 8.00 -8.66 -0.24
N GLY A 120 7.63 -9.10 0.96
CA GLY A 120 6.22 -9.17 1.37
C GLY A 120 5.55 -7.80 1.49
N VAL A 121 6.26 -6.78 1.98
CA VAL A 121 5.73 -5.40 2.04
C VAL A 121 5.48 -4.86 0.64
N THR A 122 6.40 -5.09 -0.29
CA THR A 122 6.23 -4.68 -1.69
C THR A 122 4.98 -5.31 -2.31
N TYR A 123 4.73 -6.60 -2.09
CA TYR A 123 3.52 -7.25 -2.59
C TYR A 123 2.25 -6.78 -1.88
N GLY A 124 2.29 -6.56 -0.57
CA GLY A 124 1.18 -5.99 0.18
C GLY A 124 0.83 -4.58 -0.30
N LEU A 125 1.82 -3.72 -0.49
CA LEU A 125 1.65 -2.38 -1.06
C LEU A 125 1.03 -2.44 -2.46
N ALA A 126 1.50 -3.33 -3.32
CA ALA A 126 0.91 -3.54 -4.64
C ALA A 126 -0.56 -3.99 -4.56
N ALA A 127 -0.93 -4.82 -3.58
CA ALA A 127 -2.32 -5.19 -3.34
C ALA A 127 -3.18 -4.00 -2.92
N VAL A 128 -2.69 -3.12 -2.03
CA VAL A 128 -3.39 -1.87 -1.67
C VAL A 128 -3.59 -0.97 -2.88
N MET A 129 -2.54 -0.81 -3.70
CA MET A 129 -2.65 -0.05 -4.95
C MET A 129 -3.74 -0.64 -5.87
N ILE A 130 -3.88 -1.96 -5.96
CA ILE A 130 -4.95 -2.60 -6.74
C ILE A 130 -6.34 -2.30 -6.14
N TYR A 131 -6.50 -2.39 -4.82
CA TYR A 131 -7.75 -2.06 -4.13
C TYR A 131 -8.19 -0.61 -4.37
N GLU A 132 -7.24 0.31 -4.48
CA GLU A 132 -7.48 1.74 -4.70
C GLU A 132 -7.42 2.15 -6.19
N GLY A 133 -7.41 1.18 -7.11
CA GLY A 133 -7.50 1.43 -8.56
C GLY A 133 -6.19 1.84 -9.26
N MET A 134 -5.06 1.82 -8.56
CA MET A 134 -3.73 2.18 -9.07
C MET A 134 -3.03 0.97 -9.71
N HIS A 135 -3.66 0.36 -10.74
CA HIS A 135 -3.19 -0.92 -11.29
C HIS A 135 -1.82 -0.84 -11.95
N GLU A 136 -1.54 0.20 -12.73
CA GLU A 136 -0.24 0.37 -13.39
C GLU A 136 0.87 0.47 -12.34
N GLN A 137 0.69 1.32 -11.33
CA GLN A 137 1.65 1.51 -10.24
C GLN A 137 1.87 0.20 -9.47
N ALA A 138 0.80 -0.57 -9.21
CA ALA A 138 0.88 -1.86 -8.55
C ALA A 138 1.76 -2.85 -9.32
N PHE A 139 1.55 -2.98 -10.64
CA PHE A 139 2.29 -3.92 -11.48
C PHE A 139 3.72 -3.45 -11.77
N VAL A 140 3.99 -2.14 -11.81
CA VAL A 140 5.37 -1.61 -11.83
C VAL A 140 6.08 -2.00 -10.52
N THR A 141 5.45 -1.75 -9.38
CA THR A 141 6.02 -2.04 -8.05
C THR A 141 6.33 -3.53 -7.87
N ALA A 142 5.35 -4.40 -8.07
CA ALA A 142 5.52 -5.84 -7.90
C ALA A 142 6.36 -6.48 -9.03
N GLY A 143 6.21 -5.98 -10.26
CA GLY A 143 6.94 -6.47 -11.43
C GLY A 143 8.43 -6.16 -11.37
N GLY A 144 8.81 -4.98 -10.84
CA GLY A 144 10.21 -4.65 -10.54
C GLY A 144 10.85 -5.67 -9.62
N LEU A 145 10.21 -5.93 -8.47
CA LEU A 145 10.67 -6.94 -7.53
C LEU A 145 10.77 -8.33 -8.17
N HIS A 146 9.71 -8.78 -8.86
CA HIS A 146 9.69 -10.08 -9.53
C HIS A 146 10.86 -10.24 -10.51
N ASN A 147 11.04 -9.26 -11.42
CA ASN A 147 12.11 -9.29 -12.41
C ASN A 147 13.50 -9.33 -11.77
N THR A 148 13.69 -8.60 -10.66
CA THR A 148 14.95 -8.62 -9.91
C THR A 148 15.19 -10.00 -9.29
N LEU A 149 14.21 -10.58 -8.59
CA LEU A 149 14.32 -11.90 -7.99
C LEU A 149 14.67 -12.98 -9.03
N MET A 150 14.04 -12.94 -10.21
CA MET A 150 14.34 -13.86 -11.31
C MET A 150 15.77 -13.71 -11.82
N LYS A 151 16.25 -12.48 -12.02
CA LYS A 151 17.62 -12.20 -12.47
C LYS A 151 18.68 -12.60 -11.44
N MET A 152 18.34 -12.52 -10.16
CA MET A 152 19.21 -12.94 -9.07
C MET A 152 19.20 -14.45 -8.81
N GLY A 153 18.33 -15.21 -9.49
CA GLY A 153 18.19 -16.65 -9.27
C GLY A 153 17.43 -17.03 -7.99
N LEU A 154 16.66 -16.10 -7.41
CA LEU A 154 15.98 -16.26 -6.11
C LEU A 154 14.52 -16.70 -6.23
N ALA A 155 14.13 -17.28 -7.39
CA ALA A 155 12.75 -17.63 -7.71
C ALA A 155 12.12 -18.65 -6.73
N PHE A 156 12.92 -19.57 -6.18
CA PHE A 156 12.48 -20.62 -5.25
C PHE A 156 13.04 -20.45 -3.83
N GLU A 157 13.76 -19.36 -3.60
CA GLU A 157 14.42 -19.05 -2.33
C GLU A 157 14.18 -17.57 -1.96
N THR A 158 13.02 -17.04 -2.34
CA THR A 158 12.72 -15.61 -2.23
C THR A 158 12.98 -15.10 -0.81
N PRO A 159 13.84 -14.07 -0.65
CA PRO A 159 14.27 -13.61 0.66
C PRO A 159 13.24 -12.68 1.32
N GLU A 160 13.45 -12.40 2.60
CA GLU A 160 12.77 -11.32 3.31
C GLU A 160 13.08 -9.96 2.66
N ALA A 161 14.38 -9.69 2.47
CA ALA A 161 14.86 -8.37 2.12
C ALA A 161 15.92 -8.39 1.01
N LEU A 162 15.90 -7.34 0.18
CA LEU A 162 16.94 -7.00 -0.79
C LEU A 162 17.52 -5.62 -0.46
N TYR A 163 18.80 -5.43 -0.76
CA TYR A 163 19.48 -4.12 -0.75
C TYR A 163 19.72 -3.64 -2.18
N GLU A 164 19.92 -2.33 -2.36
CA GLU A 164 20.23 -1.73 -3.66
C GLU A 164 21.41 -2.42 -4.37
N ASN A 165 22.44 -2.83 -3.62
CA ASN A 165 23.64 -3.47 -4.14
C ASN A 165 23.46 -4.97 -4.48
N GLY A 166 22.25 -5.52 -4.37
CA GLY A 166 21.96 -6.92 -4.65
C GLY A 166 22.25 -7.89 -3.50
N ASN A 167 22.70 -7.40 -2.34
CA ASN A 167 22.72 -8.22 -1.13
C ASN A 167 21.28 -8.56 -0.72
N HIS A 168 21.10 -9.68 -0.03
CA HIS A 168 19.80 -10.13 0.44
C HIS A 168 19.91 -10.77 1.82
N ARG A 169 18.79 -10.79 2.54
CA ARG A 169 18.71 -11.33 3.90
C ARG A 169 17.57 -12.32 4.04
N SER A 170 17.85 -13.44 4.71
CA SER A 170 16.89 -14.51 5.04
C SER A 170 16.17 -15.08 3.81
N VAL A 171 16.85 -15.94 3.05
CA VAL A 171 16.27 -16.69 1.90
C VAL A 171 15.16 -17.65 2.32
N ALA A 172 14.35 -18.07 1.35
CA ALA A 172 13.22 -18.98 1.53
C ALA A 172 12.24 -18.51 2.62
N TYR A 173 11.88 -17.23 2.57
CA TYR A 173 11.12 -16.57 3.63
C TYR A 173 9.61 -16.65 3.41
N MET A 174 8.85 -16.50 4.50
CA MET A 174 7.39 -16.60 4.47
C MET A 174 6.70 -15.36 3.88
N ARG A 175 7.18 -14.14 4.20
CA ARG A 175 6.52 -12.88 3.80
C ARG A 175 6.27 -12.70 2.30
N PRO A 176 7.13 -13.14 1.36
CA PRO A 176 6.84 -13.07 -0.07
C PRO A 176 5.50 -13.72 -0.50
N LEU A 177 4.94 -14.66 0.29
CA LEU A 177 3.62 -15.23 0.03
C LEU A 177 2.49 -14.18 0.01
N ALA A 178 2.75 -12.96 0.52
CA ALA A 178 1.84 -11.82 0.39
C ALA A 178 1.48 -11.48 -1.06
N ILE A 179 2.19 -11.98 -2.08
CA ILE A 179 1.78 -11.86 -3.49
C ILE A 179 0.34 -12.34 -3.74
N TRP A 180 -0.15 -13.31 -2.98
CA TRP A 180 -1.55 -13.78 -3.07
C TRP A 180 -2.58 -12.72 -2.69
N SER A 181 -2.20 -11.69 -1.91
CA SER A 181 -3.08 -10.57 -1.63
C SER A 181 -3.36 -9.72 -2.87
N MET A 182 -2.44 -9.67 -3.84
CA MET A 182 -2.70 -9.03 -5.13
C MET A 182 -3.78 -9.79 -5.91
N TYR A 183 -3.71 -11.13 -5.91
CA TYR A 183 -4.73 -11.97 -6.53
C TYR A 183 -6.10 -11.75 -5.87
N GLN A 184 -6.15 -11.73 -4.53
CA GLN A 184 -7.37 -11.39 -3.80
C GLN A 184 -7.91 -10.00 -4.19
N ALA A 185 -7.05 -8.98 -4.28
CA ALA A 185 -7.44 -7.62 -4.67
C ALA A 185 -7.98 -7.54 -6.11
N ILE A 186 -7.46 -8.37 -7.02
CA ILE A 186 -7.97 -8.48 -8.39
C ILE A 186 -9.37 -9.10 -8.40
N LEU A 187 -9.61 -10.13 -7.59
CA LEU A 187 -10.91 -10.80 -7.51
C LEU A 187 -11.98 -9.98 -6.77
N ALA A 188 -11.58 -9.22 -5.75
CA ALA A 188 -12.49 -8.42 -4.93
C ALA A 188 -13.09 -7.20 -5.66
N ARG A 189 -12.72 -6.98 -6.93
CA ARG A 189 -13.27 -5.89 -7.74
C ARG A 189 -14.79 -6.06 -7.86
N PRO A 190 -15.59 -5.00 -7.68
CA PRO A 190 -16.94 -5.01 -8.23
C PRO A 190 -16.84 -5.29 -9.73
N CYS A 191 -17.76 -6.08 -10.27
CA CYS A 191 -17.82 -6.40 -11.69
C CYS A 191 -17.74 -5.09 -12.50
N PRO A 192 -16.91 -4.99 -13.55
CA PRO A 192 -16.90 -3.82 -14.41
C PRO A 192 -18.34 -3.49 -14.82
N PRO A 193 -18.77 -2.22 -14.83
CA PRO A 193 -20.06 -1.88 -15.40
C PRO A 193 -20.12 -2.45 -16.81
N ALA A 194 -21.24 -3.11 -17.15
CA ALA A 194 -21.43 -3.70 -18.47
C ALA A 194 -21.12 -2.62 -19.53
N PRO A 195 -20.45 -2.98 -20.64
CA PRO A 195 -20.17 -2.01 -21.69
C PRO A 195 -21.46 -1.31 -22.07
N VAL A 196 -21.47 0.02 -22.01
CA VAL A 196 -22.59 0.82 -22.49
C VAL A 196 -22.76 0.46 -23.96
N ASN A 197 -23.88 -0.18 -24.29
CA ASN A 197 -24.19 -0.55 -25.65
C ASN A 197 -24.37 0.77 -26.43
N ASN A 198 -23.34 1.19 -27.16
CA ASN A 198 -23.36 2.37 -28.04
C ASN A 198 -24.26 2.09 -29.25
N GLY A 199 -25.57 1.95 -29.02
CA GLY A 199 -26.50 1.51 -30.05
C GLY A 199 -27.99 1.63 -29.74
N GLN A 200 -28.41 2.35 -28.69
CA GLN A 200 -29.83 2.71 -28.57
C GLN A 200 -30.07 4.12 -29.15
N PRO A 201 -30.97 4.26 -30.13
CA PRO A 201 -31.27 5.55 -30.74
C PRO A 201 -31.91 6.47 -29.72
N HIS A 202 -31.51 7.75 -29.74
CA HIS A 202 -32.21 8.82 -29.05
C HIS A 202 -33.68 8.79 -29.47
N LEU A 203 -34.58 8.44 -28.54
CA LEU A 203 -35.97 8.85 -28.66
C LEU A 203 -35.97 10.37 -28.53
N ALA A 204 -36.20 11.02 -29.67
CA ALA A 204 -36.42 12.45 -29.75
C ALA A 204 -37.60 12.83 -28.86
N ASN A 205 -37.47 13.98 -28.21
CA ASN A 205 -38.55 14.67 -27.52
C ASN A 205 -39.81 14.73 -28.39
N GLU A 206 -40.95 14.39 -27.82
CA GLU A 206 -42.22 14.99 -28.20
C GLU A 206 -42.88 15.59 -26.94
N SER A 207 -42.93 16.93 -26.96
CA SER A 207 -43.81 17.88 -26.27
C SER A 207 -44.20 17.65 -24.81
#